data_AF-A0A7T7BJ32-F1
#
_entry.id   AF-A0A7T7BJ32-F1
#
_cell.length_a   1.000
_cell.length_b   1.000
_cell.length_c   1.000
_cell.angle_alpha   90.00
_cell.angle_beta   90.00
_cell.angle_gamma   90.00
#
_symmetry.space_group_name_H-M   'P 1'
#
loop_
_entity.id
_entity.type
_entity.pdbx_description
1 polymer ?
#
loop_
_entity_poly.entity_id
_entity_poly.type
_entity_poly.pdbx_seq_one_letter_code
_entity_poly.pdbx_strand_id
1 'polypeptide(L)'
;MNSNENYAVFRECLSNAIVARSEEKPKPTRRKPKGKRTERKDFIASETFATFPILLQTLSYAAIQHDPTLSTLYIPPDTDTPLPRATLETLFSPIPVSVTDSLLVYGIIPDTVELLDFLAPVLAEYTSSVTTGPPAWASTRADACEICERDWIPLSYHHLIPRGFRASHGE
;
A
#
# COMPACT_ATOMS: atom_id res chain seq x y z
N MET A 1 9.07 9.30 3.10
CA MET A 1 8.15 8.22 3.49
C MET A 1 8.04 8.21 5.00
N ASN A 2 7.01 8.89 5.48
CA ASN A 2 6.67 8.96 6.89
C ASN A 2 5.65 7.86 7.20
N SER A 3 5.57 7.40 8.45
CA SER A 3 4.65 6.31 8.90
C SER A 3 3.19 6.50 8.42
N ASN A 4 2.75 7.74 8.20
CA ASN A 4 1.43 8.05 7.65
C ASN A 4 1.24 7.61 6.17
N GLU A 5 2.25 7.81 5.32
CA GLU A 5 2.21 7.37 3.92
C GLU A 5 2.19 5.84 3.84
N ASN A 6 3.01 5.20 4.66
CA ASN A 6 3.06 3.74 4.77
C ASN A 6 1.74 3.16 5.30
N TYR A 7 1.12 3.81 6.27
CA TYR A 7 -0.22 3.45 6.75
C TYR A 7 -1.25 3.50 5.62
N ALA A 8 -1.20 4.51 4.75
CA ALA A 8 -2.11 4.61 3.62
C ALA A 8 -1.94 3.44 2.64
N VAL A 9 -0.70 3.05 2.34
CA VAL A 9 -0.39 1.87 1.51
C VAL A 9 -0.90 0.59 2.17
N PHE A 10 -0.59 0.38 3.46
CA PHE A 10 -1.05 -0.79 4.21
C PHE A 10 -2.59 -0.91 4.21
N ARG A 11 -3.29 0.20 4.46
CA ARG A 11 -4.75 0.26 4.43
C ARG A 11 -5.32 -0.13 3.06
N GLU A 12 -4.64 0.24 1.97
CA GLU A 12 -5.03 -0.13 0.62
C GLU A 12 -4.86 -1.65 0.39
N CYS A 13 -3.69 -2.22 0.70
CA CYS A 13 -3.44 -3.66 0.60
C CYS A 13 -4.45 -4.48 1.41
N LEU A 14 -4.70 -4.08 2.66
CA LEU A 14 -5.70 -4.72 3.52
C LEU A 14 -7.11 -4.61 2.91
N SER A 15 -7.47 -3.45 2.37
CA SER A 15 -8.76 -3.24 1.73
C SER A 15 -8.94 -4.17 0.53
N ASN A 16 -7.90 -4.36 -0.29
CA ASN A 16 -7.90 -5.26 -1.44
C ASN A 16 -8.10 -6.72 -0.99
N ALA A 17 -7.36 -7.17 0.03
CA ALA A 17 -7.51 -8.52 0.58
C ALA A 17 -8.91 -8.78 1.18
N ILE A 18 -9.49 -7.80 1.89
CA ILE A 18 -10.87 -7.90 2.41
C ILE A 18 -11.87 -8.03 1.26
N VAL A 19 -11.68 -7.31 0.16
CA VAL A 19 -12.56 -7.36 -1.01
C VAL A 19 -12.44 -8.72 -1.70
N ALA A 20 -11.22 -9.20 -1.96
CA ALA A 20 -10.98 -10.51 -2.56
C ALA A 20 -11.68 -11.63 -1.79
N ARG A 21 -11.48 -11.70 -0.47
CA ARG A 21 -12.15 -12.68 0.42
C ARG A 21 -13.68 -12.55 0.43
N SER A 22 -14.21 -11.35 0.15
CA SER A 22 -15.66 -11.12 0.09
C SER A 22 -16.28 -11.57 -1.23
N GLU A 23 -15.51 -11.66 -2.32
CA GLU A 23 -16.00 -12.11 -3.63
C GLU A 23 -16.06 -13.64 -3.74
N GLU A 24 -15.21 -14.35 -3.00
CA GLU A 24 -15.21 -15.81 -2.91
C GLU A 24 -16.45 -16.36 -2.18
N LYS A 25 -17.16 -15.53 -1.40
CA LYS A 25 -18.39 -15.92 -0.68
C LYS A 25 -19.64 -15.50 -1.47
N PRO A 26 -20.69 -16.34 -1.49
CA PRO A 26 -21.96 -15.98 -2.14
C PRO A 26 -22.51 -14.68 -1.53
N LYS A 27 -22.87 -13.71 -2.39
CA LYS A 27 -23.33 -12.37 -2.00
C LYS A 27 -24.46 -12.47 -0.97
N PRO A 28 -24.35 -11.86 0.22
CA PRO A 28 -25.48 -11.77 1.13
C PRO A 28 -26.60 -10.93 0.49
N THR A 29 -27.84 -11.36 0.68
CA THR A 29 -29.07 -10.76 0.13
C THR A 29 -29.33 -9.33 0.64
N ARG A 30 -28.58 -8.85 1.64
CA ARG A 30 -28.63 -7.48 2.18
C ARG A 30 -27.27 -6.79 2.10
N ARG A 31 -27.18 -5.74 1.28
CA ARG A 31 -26.01 -4.85 1.23
C ARG A 31 -25.98 -3.97 2.48
N LYS A 32 -24.93 -4.08 3.31
CA LYS A 32 -24.68 -3.13 4.42
C LYS A 32 -24.38 -1.73 3.85
N PRO A 33 -24.73 -0.64 4.57
CA PRO A 33 -24.43 0.72 4.13
C PRO A 33 -22.92 0.96 3.98
N LYS A 34 -22.53 1.74 2.96
CA LYS A 34 -21.13 1.96 2.56
C LYS A 34 -20.26 2.55 3.68
N GLY A 35 -20.80 3.47 4.49
CA GLY A 35 -20.09 4.12 5.62
C GLY A 35 -19.55 3.11 6.64
N LYS A 36 -20.41 2.20 7.13
CA LYS A 36 -20.03 1.16 8.10
C LYS A 36 -18.93 0.21 7.58
N ARG A 37 -18.78 0.08 6.26
CA ARG A 37 -17.68 -0.74 5.67
C ARG A 37 -16.36 0.00 5.73
N THR A 38 -16.35 1.31 5.49
CA THR A 38 -15.14 2.14 5.52
C THR A 38 -14.63 2.31 6.93
N GLU A 39 -15.48 2.73 7.88
CA GLU A 39 -15.09 2.91 9.30
C GLU A 39 -14.45 1.65 9.90
N ARG A 40 -14.98 0.48 9.55
CA ARG A 40 -14.42 -0.81 9.99
C ARG A 40 -13.07 -1.13 9.35
N LYS A 41 -12.90 -0.85 8.05
CA LYS A 41 -11.60 -1.05 7.39
C LYS A 41 -10.55 -0.18 8.05
N ASP A 42 -10.93 1.05 8.37
CA ASP A 42 -10.05 2.02 9.02
C ASP A 42 -9.68 1.56 10.43
N PHE A 43 -10.64 1.03 11.19
CA PHE A 43 -10.39 0.41 12.50
C PHE A 43 -9.43 -0.78 12.43
N ILE A 44 -9.67 -1.75 11.54
CA ILE A 44 -8.80 -2.93 11.40
C ILE A 44 -7.39 -2.48 10.96
N ALA A 45 -7.31 -1.58 9.99
CA ALA A 45 -6.03 -1.06 9.50
C ALA A 45 -5.27 -0.34 10.61
N SER A 46 -5.93 0.55 11.38
CA SER A 46 -5.27 1.33 12.42
C SER A 46 -4.78 0.46 13.57
N GLU A 47 -5.62 -0.46 14.05
CA GLU A 47 -5.27 -1.33 15.17
C GLU A 47 -4.15 -2.30 14.78
N THR A 48 -4.22 -2.91 13.59
CA THR A 48 -3.15 -3.80 13.13
C THR A 48 -1.85 -3.05 12.91
N PHE A 49 -1.88 -1.91 12.21
CA PHE A 49 -0.66 -1.16 11.89
C PHE A 49 0.02 -0.60 13.14
N ALA A 50 -0.77 -0.14 14.14
CA ALA A 50 -0.23 0.39 15.40
C ALA A 50 0.53 -0.67 16.22
N THR A 51 0.23 -1.96 16.02
CA THR A 51 0.89 -3.06 16.72
C THR A 51 2.24 -3.45 16.12
N PHE A 52 2.54 -3.00 14.90
CA PHE A 52 3.79 -3.34 14.22
C PHE A 52 4.99 -2.61 14.82
N PRO A 53 6.19 -3.21 14.77
CA PRO A 53 7.42 -2.52 15.16
C PRO A 53 7.62 -1.23 14.35
N ILE A 54 8.20 -0.21 14.98
CA ILE A 54 8.42 1.09 14.33
C ILE A 54 9.22 0.97 13.02
N LEU A 55 10.19 0.05 12.98
CA LEU A 55 11.01 -0.22 11.80
C LEU A 55 10.18 -0.71 10.61
N LEU A 56 9.11 -1.47 10.88
CA LEU A 56 8.18 -1.95 9.85
C LEU A 56 7.19 -0.84 9.44
N GLN A 57 6.77 0.00 10.38
CA GLN A 57 5.90 1.14 10.09
C GLN A 57 6.59 2.22 9.24
N THR A 58 7.90 2.41 9.40
CA THR A 58 8.70 3.38 8.64
C THR A 58 9.55 2.74 7.56
N LEU A 59 9.26 1.49 7.18
CA LEU A 59 9.98 0.78 6.15
C LEU A 59 9.89 1.55 4.82
N SER A 60 11.00 1.65 4.10
CA SER A 60 11.04 2.32 2.80
C SER A 60 12.21 1.79 1.98
N TYR A 61 12.21 2.08 0.67
CA TYR A 61 13.36 1.78 -0.19
C TYR A 61 14.68 2.33 0.38
N ALA A 62 14.71 3.57 0.87
CA ALA A 62 15.92 4.15 1.47
C ALA A 62 16.35 3.43 2.76
N ALA A 63 15.40 2.99 3.58
CA ALA A 63 15.68 2.28 4.82
C ALA A 63 16.37 0.93 4.57
N ILE A 64 15.92 0.18 3.56
CA ILE A 64 16.53 -1.11 3.20
C ILE A 64 17.89 -0.96 2.50
N GLN A 65 18.15 0.18 1.85
CA GLN A 65 19.47 0.48 1.30
C GLN A 65 20.48 0.83 2.40
N HIS A 66 20.04 1.51 3.46
CA HIS A 66 20.89 1.87 4.59
C HIS A 66 21.12 0.68 5.54
N ASP A 67 20.10 -0.15 5.73
CA ASP A 67 20.16 -1.33 6.58
C ASP A 67 19.64 -2.58 5.84
N PRO A 68 20.55 -3.38 5.24
CA PRO A 68 20.16 -4.58 4.51
C PRO A 68 19.56 -5.66 5.42
N THR A 69 19.72 -5.57 6.75
CA THR A 69 19.10 -6.53 7.67
C THR A 69 17.57 -6.42 7.68
N LEU A 70 17.03 -5.22 7.43
CA LEU A 70 15.59 -5.00 7.29
C LEU A 70 15.01 -5.73 6.09
N SER A 71 15.78 -5.81 4.99
CA SER A 71 15.41 -6.61 3.82
C SER A 71 15.31 -8.08 4.20
N THR A 72 16.31 -8.62 4.89
CA THR A 72 16.32 -10.04 5.29
C THR A 72 15.21 -10.39 6.29
N LEU A 73 14.81 -9.44 7.14
CA LEU A 73 13.80 -9.66 8.18
C LEU A 73 12.35 -9.52 7.67
N TYR A 74 12.09 -8.57 6.77
CA TYR A 74 10.72 -8.18 6.39
C TYR A 74 10.38 -8.41 4.92
N ILE A 75 11.38 -8.65 4.06
CA ILE A 75 11.17 -8.94 2.64
C ILE A 75 11.42 -10.42 2.40
N PRO A 76 10.44 -11.16 1.82
CA PRO A 76 10.68 -12.53 1.42
C PRO A 76 11.77 -12.59 0.33
N PRO A 77 12.70 -13.57 0.38
CA PRO A 77 13.79 -13.67 -0.58
C PRO A 77 13.31 -13.91 -2.02
N ASP A 78 12.14 -14.55 -2.18
CA ASP A 78 11.51 -14.84 -3.46
C ASP A 78 9.98 -14.63 -3.36
N THR A 79 9.33 -14.32 -4.48
CA THR A 79 7.84 -14.17 -4.53
C THR A 79 7.11 -15.45 -4.10
N ASP A 80 7.73 -16.62 -4.29
CA ASP A 80 7.16 -17.93 -3.97
C ASP A 80 7.45 -18.41 -2.53
N THR A 81 8.38 -17.77 -1.81
CA THR A 81 8.76 -18.19 -0.45
C THR A 81 8.20 -17.21 0.59
N PRO A 82 7.12 -17.56 1.32
CA PRO A 82 6.58 -16.68 2.35
C PRO A 82 7.58 -16.50 3.51
N LEU A 83 7.44 -15.38 4.23
CA LEU A 83 8.17 -15.13 5.46
C LEU A 83 8.03 -16.30 6.44
N PRO A 84 9.07 -16.63 7.23
CA PRO A 84 9.00 -17.70 8.21
C PRO A 84 7.80 -17.54 9.14
N ARG A 85 7.06 -18.63 9.36
CA ARG A 85 5.83 -18.62 10.17
C ARG A 85 6.07 -18.02 11.57
N ALA A 86 7.20 -18.34 12.19
CA ALA A 86 7.57 -17.82 13.51
C ALA A 86 7.70 -16.28 13.54
N THR A 87 8.21 -15.67 12.46
CA THR A 87 8.32 -14.22 12.32
C THR A 87 6.93 -13.59 12.20
N LEU A 88 6.06 -14.17 11.37
CA LEU A 88 4.69 -13.71 11.19
C LEU A 88 3.88 -13.82 12.49
N GLU A 89 4.02 -14.93 13.22
CA GLU A 89 3.38 -15.13 14.53
C GLU A 89 3.87 -14.09 15.55
N THR A 90 5.16 -13.77 15.55
CA THR A 90 5.72 -12.71 16.43
C THR A 90 5.15 -11.33 16.08
N LEU A 91 5.02 -11.01 14.78
CA LEU A 91 4.47 -9.74 14.31
C LEU A 91 2.97 -9.58 14.57
N PHE A 92 2.22 -10.68 14.54
CA PHE A 92 0.77 -10.68 14.70
C PHE A 92 0.30 -11.06 16.11
N SER A 93 1.17 -11.60 16.96
CA SER A 93 0.89 -11.85 18.38
C SER A 93 0.39 -10.62 19.16
N PRO A 94 0.86 -9.39 18.93
CA PRO A 94 0.35 -8.22 19.64
C PRO A 94 -0.98 -7.69 19.10
N ILE A 95 -1.56 -8.28 18.04
CA ILE A 95 -2.82 -7.82 17.47
C ILE A 95 -3.96 -7.98 18.49
N PRO A 96 -4.73 -6.90 18.78
CA PRO A 96 -5.87 -6.97 19.68
C PRO A 96 -6.94 -7.96 19.20
N VAL A 97 -7.52 -8.71 20.14
CA VAL A 97 -8.60 -9.67 19.85
C VAL A 97 -9.82 -8.99 19.20
N SER A 98 -10.06 -7.71 19.48
CA SER A 98 -11.11 -6.89 18.84
C SER A 98 -11.00 -6.84 17.31
N VAL A 99 -9.78 -6.91 16.77
CA VAL A 99 -9.53 -6.99 15.33
C VAL A 99 -9.97 -8.34 14.79
N THR A 100 -9.55 -9.42 15.45
CA THR A 100 -9.90 -10.80 15.07
C THR A 100 -11.41 -11.04 15.15
N ASP A 101 -12.07 -10.58 16.22
CA ASP A 101 -13.53 -10.60 16.35
C ASP A 101 -14.19 -9.82 15.21
N SER A 102 -13.66 -8.65 14.86
CA SER A 102 -14.17 -7.85 13.74
C SER A 102 -13.98 -8.54 12.39
N LEU A 103 -12.98 -9.41 12.22
CA LEU A 103 -12.81 -10.21 11.01
C LEU A 103 -13.81 -11.39 10.98
N LEU A 104 -14.01 -12.08 12.12
CA LEU A 104 -14.94 -13.20 12.27
C LEU A 104 -16.42 -12.79 12.15
N VAL A 105 -16.84 -11.76 12.88
CA VAL A 105 -18.23 -11.25 12.91
C VAL A 105 -18.71 -10.89 11.51
N TYR A 106 -17.79 -10.51 10.63
CA TYR A 106 -18.09 -10.13 9.27
C TYR A 106 -17.74 -11.19 8.23
N GLY A 107 -17.28 -12.35 8.68
CA GLY A 107 -16.93 -13.49 7.85
C GLY A 107 -15.81 -13.17 6.86
N ILE A 108 -14.83 -12.34 7.22
CA ILE A 108 -13.62 -12.15 6.42
C ILE A 108 -12.75 -13.39 6.54
N ILE A 109 -12.54 -13.84 7.78
CA ILE A 109 -11.92 -15.13 8.11
C ILE A 109 -12.99 -16.07 8.69
N PRO A 110 -12.92 -17.38 8.44
CA PRO A 110 -13.84 -18.35 9.00
C PRO A 110 -13.52 -18.71 10.46
N ASP A 111 -12.24 -18.66 10.84
CA ASP A 111 -11.75 -19.00 12.18
C ASP A 111 -10.55 -18.10 12.56
N THR A 112 -10.24 -17.98 13.86
CA THR A 112 -9.10 -17.19 14.35
C THR A 112 -7.76 -17.75 13.87
N VAL A 113 -7.68 -19.06 13.61
CA VAL A 113 -6.44 -19.69 13.12
C VAL A 113 -6.05 -19.23 11.71
N GLU A 114 -7.01 -18.76 10.91
CA GLU A 114 -6.75 -18.24 9.55
C GLU A 114 -6.32 -16.76 9.54
N LEU A 115 -6.22 -16.10 10.70
CA LEU A 115 -5.77 -14.71 10.78
C LEU A 115 -4.38 -14.53 10.15
N LEU A 116 -3.47 -15.46 10.45
CA LEU A 116 -2.10 -15.47 9.97
C LEU A 116 -2.07 -15.62 8.43
N ASP A 117 -2.81 -16.58 7.91
CA ASP A 117 -2.90 -16.86 6.47
C ASP A 117 -3.59 -15.71 5.70
N PHE A 118 -4.45 -14.95 6.36
CA PHE A 118 -5.09 -13.76 5.79
C PHE A 118 -4.15 -12.54 5.76
N LEU A 119 -3.43 -12.27 6.85
CA LEU A 119 -2.58 -11.07 6.96
C LEU A 119 -1.19 -11.25 6.32
N ALA A 120 -0.68 -12.47 6.19
CA ALA A 120 0.61 -12.75 5.56
C ALA A 120 0.74 -12.16 4.13
N PRO A 121 -0.21 -12.41 3.18
CA PRO A 121 -0.13 -11.82 1.84
C PRO A 121 -0.31 -10.29 1.87
N VAL A 122 -1.11 -9.74 2.79
CA VAL A 122 -1.26 -8.29 2.97
C VAL A 122 0.06 -7.64 3.37
N LEU A 123 0.78 -8.27 4.31
CA LEU A 123 2.08 -7.80 4.75
C LEU A 123 3.11 -7.86 3.62
N ALA A 124 3.12 -8.95 2.84
CA ALA A 124 4.01 -9.08 1.69
C ALA A 124 3.74 -8.03 0.60
N GLU A 125 2.48 -7.75 0.29
CA GLU A 125 2.09 -6.70 -0.65
C GLU A 125 2.47 -5.31 -0.14
N TYR A 126 2.27 -5.05 1.16
CA TYR A 126 2.68 -3.81 1.81
C TYR A 126 4.19 -3.62 1.76
N THR A 127 4.99 -4.59 2.22
CA THR A 127 6.46 -4.48 2.25
C THR A 127 7.01 -4.35 0.84
N SER A 128 6.49 -5.10 -0.13
CA SER A 128 6.82 -4.92 -1.55
C SER A 128 6.53 -3.49 -2.00
N SER A 129 5.31 -2.98 -1.78
CA SER A 129 4.90 -1.65 -2.23
C SER A 129 5.76 -0.51 -1.67
N VAL A 130 6.08 -0.53 -0.36
CA VAL A 130 6.89 0.53 0.27
C VAL A 130 8.39 0.40 -0.01
N THR A 131 8.83 -0.78 -0.47
CA THR A 131 10.24 -1.04 -0.83
C THR A 131 10.48 -1.06 -2.33
N THR A 132 9.44 -1.05 -3.18
CA THR A 132 9.61 -0.81 -4.61
C THR A 132 10.30 0.52 -4.79
N GLY A 133 11.44 0.50 -5.49
CA GLY A 133 12.13 1.73 -5.86
C GLY A 133 11.16 2.69 -6.56
N PRO A 134 11.35 4.02 -6.39
CA PRO A 134 10.48 5.00 -7.03
C PRO A 134 10.37 4.66 -8.53
N PRO A 135 9.15 4.61 -9.10
CA PRO A 135 8.99 4.30 -10.51
C PRO A 135 9.78 5.33 -11.33
N ALA A 136 10.47 4.87 -12.39
CA ALA A 136 11.51 5.63 -13.11
C ALA A 136 11.09 7.05 -13.58
N TRP A 137 9.79 7.36 -13.67
CA TRP A 137 9.28 8.69 -13.98
C TRP A 137 9.45 9.71 -12.84
N ALA A 138 9.59 9.27 -11.58
CA ALA A 138 9.88 10.16 -10.46
C ALA A 138 11.33 10.66 -10.49
N SER A 139 12.23 9.91 -11.13
CA SER A 139 13.65 10.28 -11.27
C SER A 139 13.95 11.14 -12.51
N THR A 140 12.98 11.41 -13.37
CA THR A 140 13.14 12.24 -14.58
C THR A 140 12.36 13.55 -14.52
N ARG A 141 11.74 13.89 -13.38
CA ARG A 141 11.16 15.22 -13.21
C ARG A 141 12.31 16.20 -12.96
N ALA A 142 12.82 16.78 -14.03
CA ALA A 142 13.66 17.97 -13.92
C ALA A 142 12.92 19.02 -13.06
N ASP A 143 13.59 19.54 -12.04
CA ASP A 143 13.09 20.64 -11.19
C ASP A 143 12.82 21.93 -12.00
N ALA A 144 13.29 21.97 -13.25
CA ALA A 144 13.11 23.09 -14.16
C ALA A 144 12.75 22.61 -15.57
N CYS A 145 12.03 23.47 -16.30
CA CYS A 145 11.78 23.34 -17.74
C CYS A 145 13.10 23.28 -18.54
N GLU A 146 13.38 22.21 -19.29
CA GLU A 146 14.61 22.09 -20.11
C GLU A 146 14.73 23.14 -21.23
N ILE A 147 13.64 23.83 -21.54
CA ILE A 147 13.61 24.89 -22.56
C ILE A 147 13.83 26.28 -21.94
N CYS A 148 13.54 26.44 -20.65
CA CYS A 148 13.31 27.75 -20.06
C CYS A 148 13.79 27.93 -18.61
N GLU A 149 14.39 26.89 -18.00
CA GLU A 149 15.11 26.86 -16.72
C GLU A 149 14.35 27.46 -15.51
N ARG A 150 13.01 27.50 -15.58
CA ARG A 150 12.19 28.15 -14.55
C ARG A 150 11.54 27.11 -13.64
N ASP A 151 11.77 27.26 -12.34
CA ASP A 151 11.56 26.27 -11.26
C ASP A 151 10.22 26.40 -10.52
N TRP A 152 9.51 27.52 -10.67
CA TRP A 152 8.39 27.86 -9.78
C TRP A 152 6.98 27.50 -10.30
N ILE A 153 6.84 26.81 -11.44
CA ILE A 153 5.53 26.49 -12.03
C ILE A 153 5.39 24.96 -12.24
N PRO A 154 4.38 24.31 -11.65
CA PRO A 154 4.13 22.88 -11.88
C PRO A 154 3.87 22.60 -13.37
N LEU A 155 4.63 21.67 -13.95
CA LEU A 155 4.62 21.20 -15.36
C LEU A 155 3.30 20.56 -15.84
N SER A 156 2.15 20.92 -15.26
CA SER A 156 0.88 20.33 -15.67
C SER A 156 0.39 20.89 -17.01
N TYR A 157 0.66 22.15 -17.39
CA TYR A 157 0.10 22.76 -18.61
C TYR A 157 0.84 24.03 -19.09
N HIS A 158 2.11 23.97 -19.55
CA HIS A 158 2.74 25.16 -20.17
C HIS A 158 3.12 25.04 -21.65
N HIS A 159 3.22 23.83 -22.22
CA HIS A 159 3.38 23.66 -23.66
C HIS A 159 2.33 22.71 -24.22
N LEU A 160 1.07 23.15 -24.21
CA LEU A 160 0.03 22.58 -25.07
C LEU A 160 -0.30 23.56 -26.20
N ILE A 161 0.66 23.76 -27.12
CA ILE A 161 0.38 24.36 -28.43
C ILE A 161 1.04 23.48 -29.50
N PRO A 162 0.29 22.65 -30.23
CA PRO A 162 0.79 22.07 -31.47
C PRO A 162 0.84 23.19 -32.51
N ARG A 163 2.03 23.72 -32.84
CA ARG A 163 2.18 24.60 -34.01
C ARG A 163 2.33 23.78 -35.29
N GLY A 164 1.25 23.11 -35.65
CA GLY A 164 1.01 22.63 -37.01
C GLY A 164 0.17 23.65 -37.78
N PHE A 165 0.78 24.22 -38.82
CA PHE A 165 0.13 24.65 -40.07
C PHE A 165 -0.74 25.94 -40.10
N ARG A 166 -0.19 26.99 -40.72
CA ARG A 166 -0.73 27.83 -41.84
C ARG A 166 0.51 28.51 -42.45
N ALA A 167 1.04 28.10 -43.60
CA ALA A 167 0.56 28.32 -44.98
C ALA A 167 0.44 29.80 -45.36
N SER A 168 1.35 30.22 -46.25
CA SER A 168 1.41 31.37 -47.17
C SER A 168 0.14 32.18 -47.48
N HIS A 169 0.27 33.51 -47.56
CA HIS A 169 -0.16 34.43 -48.65
C HIS A 169 0.17 35.88 -48.22
N GLY A 170 0.94 36.66 -49.00
CA GLY A 170 0.47 37.86 -49.76
C GLY A 170 0.26 39.09 -48.85
N GLU A 171 0.86 40.26 -49.01
CA GLU A 171 1.39 41.02 -50.16
C GLU A 171 2.65 41.80 -49.77
#